data_AF-A0A6A6NC93-F1
#
_entry.id   AF-A0A6A6NC93-F1
#
_cell.length_a   1.000
_cell.length_b   1.000
_cell.length_c   1.000
_cell.angle_alpha   90.00
_cell.angle_beta   90.00
_cell.angle_gamma   90.00
#
_symmetry.space_group_name_H-M   'P 1'
#
loop_
_entity.id
_entity.type
_entity.pdbx_description
1 polymer ?
#
loop_
_entity_poly.entity_id
_entity_poly.type
_entity_poly.pdbx_seq_one_letter_code
_entity_poly.pdbx_strand_id
1 'polypeptide(L)'
;MPNIVLKAGSRPPWVGLAAAAWVQVAAGNGYNFPLYSSALKSVLGFNQQQLTLLGVANDIGESVGLIPGIVINKLPPWVLSVGVVFCFLGYGVLWLAFSQTVPGLPYWLLWLALVVATNSNAWFGTAVLVTNMRNFPLSRGTVSGILKGYVGISAAVYTVLFNMALGDSASKLLLFLTLGIIICLAMMFFIRPCTPASGEDSSVHVHFFSPKLQALCLPFIFSYPL
;
A
#
# COMPACT_ATOMS: atom_id res chain seq x y z
N MET A 1 -32.52 -4.22 17.20
CA MET A 1 -31.25 -4.09 16.45
C MET A 1 -31.60 -3.69 15.03
N PRO A 2 -30.98 -2.66 14.44
CA PRO A 2 -31.29 -2.27 13.06
C PRO A 2 -30.90 -3.42 12.12
N ASN A 3 -31.86 -3.86 11.29
CA ASN A 3 -31.64 -4.85 10.26
C ASN A 3 -30.68 -4.27 9.21
N ILE A 4 -29.41 -4.70 9.27
CA ILE A 4 -28.43 -4.35 8.25
C ILE A 4 -28.81 -5.17 7.00
N VAL A 5 -29.50 -4.52 6.05
CA VAL A 5 -29.79 -5.13 4.74
C VAL A 5 -28.49 -5.20 3.96
N LEU A 6 -27.91 -6.40 3.91
CA LEU A 6 -26.64 -6.65 3.27
C LEU A 6 -26.88 -6.98 1.80
N LYS A 7 -26.47 -6.09 0.90
CA LYS A 7 -26.58 -6.29 -0.55
C LYS A 7 -25.67 -7.46 -0.95
N ALA A 8 -26.29 -8.53 -1.43
CA ALA A 8 -25.59 -9.77 -1.72
C ALA A 8 -24.65 -9.63 -2.93
N GLY A 9 -23.34 -9.74 -2.69
CA GLY A 9 -22.34 -9.95 -3.74
C GLY A 9 -22.10 -11.44 -3.94
N SER A 10 -21.97 -11.91 -5.19
CA SER A 10 -21.81 -13.33 -5.54
C SER A 10 -20.43 -13.94 -5.24
N ARG A 11 -19.51 -13.19 -4.61
CA ARG A 11 -18.11 -13.60 -4.41
C ARG A 11 -17.79 -13.89 -2.95
N PRO A 12 -16.99 -14.93 -2.64
CA PRO A 12 -16.58 -15.21 -1.28
C PRO A 12 -15.74 -14.05 -0.71
N PRO A 13 -16.02 -13.60 0.52
CA PRO A 13 -15.37 -12.42 1.11
C PRO A 13 -13.85 -12.62 1.31
N TRP A 14 -13.39 -13.87 1.36
CA TRP A 14 -11.98 -14.27 1.45
C TRP A 14 -11.14 -13.87 0.23
N VAL A 15 -11.73 -13.85 -0.97
CA VAL A 15 -11.03 -13.39 -2.18
C VAL A 15 -10.73 -11.89 -2.09
N GLY A 16 -11.69 -11.13 -1.55
CA GLY A 16 -11.50 -9.71 -1.25
C GLY A 16 -10.42 -9.48 -0.19
N LEU A 17 -10.35 -10.34 0.82
CA LEU A 17 -9.33 -10.26 1.88
C LEU A 17 -7.92 -10.62 1.39
N ALA A 18 -7.79 -11.60 0.49
CA ALA A 18 -6.50 -11.93 -0.12
C ALA A 18 -6.02 -10.81 -1.05
N ALA A 19 -6.89 -10.27 -1.91
CA ALA A 19 -6.57 -9.13 -2.77
C ALA A 19 -6.19 -7.88 -1.93
N ALA A 20 -6.88 -7.70 -0.81
CA ALA A 20 -6.59 -6.67 0.17
C ALA A 20 -5.19 -6.77 0.76
N ALA A 21 -4.69 -7.99 1.07
CA ALA A 21 -3.34 -8.17 1.57
C ALA A 21 -2.28 -7.67 0.58
N TRP A 22 -2.43 -7.94 -0.71
CA TRP A 22 -1.52 -7.45 -1.76
C TRP A 22 -1.50 -5.92 -1.84
N VAL A 23 -2.68 -5.30 -1.78
CA VAL A 23 -2.77 -3.83 -1.78
C VAL A 23 -2.19 -3.23 -0.50
N GLN A 24 -2.30 -3.90 0.64
CA GLN A 24 -1.67 -3.45 1.88
C GLN A 24 -0.14 -3.50 1.83
N VAL A 25 0.43 -4.52 1.18
CA VAL A 25 1.88 -4.55 0.91
C VAL A 25 2.26 -3.38 -0.01
N ALA A 26 1.47 -3.10 -1.05
CA ALA A 26 1.68 -1.96 -1.92
C ALA A 26 1.54 -0.61 -1.19
N ALA A 27 0.63 -0.52 -0.21
CA ALA A 27 0.35 0.68 0.57
C ALA A 27 1.51 1.08 1.48
N GLY A 28 2.29 0.13 1.99
CA GLY A 28 3.49 0.43 2.78
C GLY A 28 4.68 0.92 1.95
N ASN A 29 4.42 1.66 0.87
CA ASN A 29 5.42 2.30 0.03
C ASN A 29 6.16 3.45 0.74
N GLY A 30 5.54 4.12 1.70
CA GLY A 30 6.15 5.21 2.48
C GLY A 30 7.33 4.75 3.36
N TYR A 31 7.38 3.47 3.72
CA TYR A 31 8.51 2.90 4.47
C TYR A 31 9.79 2.76 3.65
N ASN A 32 9.73 3.02 2.34
CA ASN A 32 10.88 2.88 1.46
C ASN A 32 11.78 4.11 1.39
N PHE A 33 11.38 5.25 1.99
CA PHE A 33 12.19 6.48 1.97
C PHE A 33 13.66 6.26 2.38
N PRO A 34 13.98 5.49 3.44
CA PRO A 34 15.36 5.18 3.80
C PRO A 34 16.15 4.49 2.68
N LEU A 35 15.52 3.63 1.87
CA LEU A 35 16.18 2.84 0.81
C LEU A 35 16.70 3.70 -0.35
N TYR A 36 16.09 4.87 -0.62
CA TYR A 36 16.51 5.75 -1.71
C TYR A 36 17.00 7.13 -1.25
N SER A 37 16.80 7.51 0.02
CA SER A 37 17.23 8.80 0.57
C SER A 37 18.74 9.04 0.48
N SER A 38 19.57 8.03 0.76
CA SER A 38 21.03 8.14 0.62
C SER A 38 21.44 8.42 -0.83
N ALA A 39 20.71 7.84 -1.78
CA ALA A 39 20.96 8.04 -3.20
C ALA A 39 20.47 9.42 -3.69
N LEU A 40 19.41 9.98 -3.10
CA LEU A 40 19.00 11.37 -3.38
C LEU A 40 20.12 12.36 -3.03
N LYS A 41 20.88 12.08 -1.96
CA LYS A 41 22.05 12.88 -1.56
C LYS A 41 23.12 12.89 -2.66
N SER A 42 23.48 11.71 -3.16
CA SER A 42 24.59 11.55 -4.11
C SER A 42 24.22 11.99 -5.53
N VAL A 43 22.99 11.73 -5.97
CA VAL A 43 22.56 12.01 -7.36
C VAL A 43 22.09 13.45 -7.54
N LEU A 44 21.32 14.00 -6.58
CA LEU A 44 20.76 15.35 -6.68
C LEU A 44 21.56 16.41 -5.91
N GLY A 45 22.65 16.00 -5.24
CA GLY A 45 23.51 16.90 -4.47
C GLY A 45 22.84 17.51 -3.25
N PHE A 46 21.80 16.85 -2.70
CA PHE A 46 21.07 17.38 -1.55
C PHE A 46 21.91 17.37 -0.28
N ASN A 47 21.71 18.37 0.57
CA ASN A 47 22.31 18.41 1.90
C ASN A 47 21.44 17.63 2.91
N GLN A 48 21.98 17.43 4.12
CA GLN A 48 21.29 16.67 5.16
C GLN A 48 19.96 17.33 5.59
N GLN A 49 19.90 18.66 5.63
CA GLN A 49 18.69 19.39 5.99
C GLN A 49 17.57 19.15 4.97
N GLN A 50 17.88 19.17 3.68
CA GLN A 50 16.94 18.88 2.59
C GLN A 50 16.42 17.45 2.65
N LEU A 51 17.27 16.49 3.01
CA LEU A 51 16.86 15.10 3.23
C LEU A 51 15.94 14.95 4.44
N THR A 52 16.26 15.59 5.55
CA THR A 52 15.40 15.62 6.74
C THR A 52 14.03 16.22 6.41
N LEU A 53 13.99 17.31 5.65
CA LEU A 53 12.74 17.93 5.22
C LEU A 53 11.93 17.05 4.25
N LEU A 54 12.58 16.22 3.44
CA LEU A 54 11.89 15.18 2.65
C LEU A 54 11.34 14.06 3.54
N GLY A 55 12.04 13.69 4.62
CA GLY A 55 11.48 12.81 5.65
C GLY A 55 10.20 13.40 6.27
N VAL A 56 10.21 14.71 6.56
CA VAL A 56 9.00 15.41 7.04
C VAL A 56 7.89 15.38 5.98
N ALA A 57 8.19 15.56 4.69
CA ALA A 57 7.21 15.41 3.61
C ALA A 57 6.58 14.01 3.61
N ASN A 58 7.41 12.98 3.77
CA ASN A 58 6.98 11.59 3.84
C ASN A 58 5.96 11.40 4.97
N ASP A 59 6.31 11.83 6.18
CA ASP A 59 5.48 11.70 7.38
C ASP A 59 4.18 12.51 7.29
N ILE A 60 4.23 13.70 6.68
CA ILE A 60 3.04 14.52 6.41
C ILE A 60 2.08 13.75 5.51
N GLY A 61 2.56 13.21 4.39
CA GLY A 61 1.68 12.51 3.46
C GLY A 61 1.04 11.27 4.08
N GLU A 62 1.74 10.52 4.93
CA GLU A 62 1.15 9.41 5.68
C GLU A 62 0.08 9.84 6.69
N SER A 63 0.16 11.07 7.19
CA SER A 63 -0.74 11.60 8.22
C SER A 63 -2.10 12.07 7.66
N VAL A 64 -2.21 12.33 6.34
CA VAL A 64 -3.44 12.89 5.72
C VAL A 64 -4.47 11.80 5.40
N GLY A 65 -4.97 11.12 6.44
CA GLY A 65 -5.92 10.01 6.31
C GLY A 65 -7.42 10.36 6.32
N LEU A 66 -7.78 11.58 6.75
CA LEU A 66 -9.20 11.95 6.98
C LEU A 66 -10.02 12.02 5.68
N ILE A 67 -9.44 12.55 4.60
CA ILE A 67 -10.14 12.76 3.33
C ILE A 67 -10.58 11.41 2.71
N PRO A 68 -9.70 10.40 2.56
CA PRO A 68 -10.11 9.07 2.11
C PRO A 68 -11.29 8.47 2.90
N GLY A 69 -11.29 8.67 4.23
CA GLY A 69 -12.33 8.15 5.12
C GLY A 69 -13.72 8.75 4.89
N ILE A 70 -13.79 9.99 4.40
CA ILE A 70 -15.06 10.62 4.00
C ILE A 70 -15.49 10.12 2.62
N VAL A 71 -14.56 10.04 1.67
CA VAL A 71 -14.85 9.69 0.27
C VAL A 71 -15.29 8.23 0.12
N ILE A 72 -14.75 7.31 0.91
CA ILE A 72 -15.10 5.87 0.87
C ILE A 72 -16.56 5.57 1.23
N ASN A 73 -17.22 6.49 1.94
CA ASN A 73 -18.65 6.39 2.24
C ASN A 73 -19.52 6.77 1.05
N LYS A 74 -19.00 7.58 0.12
CA LYS A 74 -19.72 8.03 -1.08
C LYS A 74 -19.42 7.16 -2.30
N LEU A 75 -18.16 6.74 -2.49
CA LEU A 75 -17.70 6.04 -3.71
C LEU A 75 -16.73 4.89 -3.37
N PRO A 76 -17.21 3.74 -2.86
CA PRO A 76 -16.36 2.69 -2.30
C PRO A 76 -15.24 2.15 -3.23
N PRO A 77 -15.51 1.78 -4.50
CA PRO A 77 -14.46 1.22 -5.34
C PRO A 77 -13.49 2.29 -5.86
N TRP A 78 -13.96 3.52 -6.08
CA TRP A 78 -13.20 4.57 -6.76
C TRP A 78 -12.14 5.26 -5.89
N VAL A 79 -12.22 5.12 -4.56
CA VAL A 79 -11.18 5.63 -3.65
C VAL A 79 -9.81 5.03 -3.98
N LEU A 80 -9.75 3.76 -4.39
CA LEU A 80 -8.50 3.12 -4.77
C LEU A 80 -7.86 3.80 -6.00
N SER A 81 -8.67 4.23 -6.96
CA SER A 81 -8.20 4.91 -8.18
C SER A 81 -7.49 6.22 -7.87
N VAL A 82 -7.96 6.98 -6.87
CA VAL A 82 -7.31 8.22 -6.44
C VAL A 82 -5.92 7.93 -5.85
N GLY A 83 -5.82 6.90 -5.00
CA GLY A 83 -4.53 6.43 -4.48
C GLY A 83 -3.56 6.02 -5.59
N VAL A 84 -4.06 5.32 -6.61
CA VAL A 84 -3.26 4.91 -7.78
C VAL A 84 -2.67 6.13 -8.50
N VAL A 85 -3.49 7.15 -8.77
CA VAL A 85 -3.04 8.38 -9.43
C VAL A 85 -1.99 9.10 -8.58
N PHE A 86 -2.19 9.19 -7.26
CA PHE A 86 -1.25 9.85 -6.36
C PHE A 86 0.09 9.09 -6.28
N CYS A 87 0.04 7.76 -6.22
CA CYS A 87 1.23 6.91 -6.24
C CYS A 87 2.02 7.10 -7.55
N PHE A 88 1.33 7.04 -8.70
CA PHE A 88 1.94 7.21 -10.02
C PHE A 88 2.60 8.57 -10.18
N LEU A 89 1.86 9.66 -9.88
CA LEU A 89 2.38 11.01 -10.08
C LEU A 89 3.50 11.33 -9.10
N GLY A 90 3.34 10.96 -7.82
CA GLY A 90 4.34 11.24 -6.80
C GLY A 90 5.66 10.50 -7.05
N TYR A 91 5.62 9.16 -7.11
CA TYR A 91 6.83 8.38 -7.37
C TYR A 91 7.36 8.55 -8.80
N GLY A 92 6.49 8.80 -9.79
CA GLY A 92 6.90 9.07 -11.17
C GLY A 92 7.70 10.36 -11.29
N VAL A 93 7.31 11.44 -10.61
CA VAL A 93 8.09 12.69 -10.58
C VAL A 93 9.43 12.48 -9.87
N LEU A 94 9.45 11.75 -8.74
CA LEU A 94 10.69 11.39 -8.06
C LEU A 94 11.61 10.55 -8.96
N TRP A 95 11.03 9.60 -9.69
CA TRP A 95 11.78 8.78 -10.64
C TRP A 95 12.36 9.60 -11.79
N LEU A 96 11.61 10.54 -12.36
CA LEU A 96 12.10 11.42 -13.43
C LEU A 96 13.27 12.29 -12.97
N ALA A 97 13.19 12.81 -11.74
CA ALA A 97 14.28 13.57 -11.13
C ALA A 97 15.50 12.69 -10.89
N PHE A 98 15.29 11.51 -10.32
CA PHE A 98 16.35 10.62 -9.91
C PHE A 98 17.07 9.96 -11.10
N SER A 99 16.33 9.56 -12.13
CA SER A 99 16.87 8.99 -13.37
C SER A 99 17.59 9.99 -14.26
N GLN A 100 17.61 11.29 -13.89
CA GLN A 100 18.12 12.39 -14.72
C GLN A 100 17.42 12.51 -16.08
N THR A 101 16.22 11.94 -16.23
CA THR A 101 15.41 12.07 -17.45
C THR A 101 14.93 13.51 -17.62
N VAL A 102 14.57 14.17 -16.51
CA VAL A 102 14.24 15.59 -16.46
C VAL A 102 15.16 16.25 -15.43
N PRO A 103 16.33 16.78 -15.85
CA PRO A 103 17.26 17.44 -14.95
C PRO A 103 16.71 18.78 -14.47
N GLY A 104 17.10 19.20 -13.27
CA GLY A 104 16.80 20.55 -12.75
C GLY A 104 15.40 20.73 -12.14
N LEU A 105 14.71 19.65 -11.77
CA LEU A 105 13.44 19.77 -11.04
C LEU A 105 13.64 20.48 -9.69
N PRO A 106 12.83 21.51 -9.38
CA PRO A 106 13.03 22.29 -8.17
C PRO A 106 12.69 21.48 -6.92
N TYR A 107 13.44 21.71 -5.83
CA TYR A 107 13.30 20.96 -4.58
C TYR A 107 11.87 20.95 -4.01
N TRP A 108 11.17 22.09 -4.05
CA TRP A 108 9.79 22.19 -3.55
C TRP A 108 8.83 21.26 -4.29
N LEU A 109 9.06 21.01 -5.58
CA LEU A 109 8.25 20.11 -6.37
C LEU A 109 8.50 18.65 -5.98
N LEU A 110 9.75 18.28 -5.67
CA LEU A 110 10.09 16.95 -5.18
C LEU A 110 9.54 16.71 -3.77
N TRP A 111 9.56 17.75 -2.94
CA TRP A 111 8.93 17.74 -1.62
C TRP A 111 7.42 17.48 -1.74
N LEU A 112 6.72 18.23 -2.60
CA LEU A 112 5.29 18.03 -2.85
C LEU A 112 4.99 16.66 -3.47
N ALA A 113 5.81 16.23 -4.43
CA ALA A 113 5.68 14.92 -5.07
C ALA A 113 5.79 13.79 -4.04
N LEU A 114 6.70 13.91 -3.07
CA LEU A 114 6.84 12.93 -2.00
C LEU A 114 5.62 12.93 -1.06
N VAL A 115 5.08 14.10 -0.68
CA VAL A 115 3.82 14.18 0.08
C VAL A 115 2.69 13.46 -0.67
N VAL A 116 2.55 13.72 -1.98
CA VAL A 116 1.52 13.08 -2.81
C VAL A 116 1.74 11.57 -2.91
N ALA A 117 3.00 11.15 -3.11
CA ALA A 117 3.38 9.74 -3.20
C ALA A 117 2.98 8.98 -1.94
N THR A 118 3.33 9.49 -0.75
CA THR A 118 3.06 8.80 0.51
C THR A 118 1.61 8.93 0.95
N ASN A 119 0.92 10.01 0.57
CA ASN A 119 -0.53 10.13 0.75
C ASN A 119 -1.31 9.01 0.03
N SER A 120 -0.77 8.42 -1.04
CA SER A 120 -1.38 7.24 -1.69
C SER A 120 -1.65 6.09 -0.71
N ASN A 121 -0.80 5.91 0.32
CA ASN A 121 -0.95 4.90 1.37
C ASN A 121 -2.30 5.05 2.10
N ALA A 122 -2.69 6.28 2.43
CA ALA A 122 -3.95 6.56 3.11
C ALA A 122 -5.17 6.17 2.28
N TRP A 123 -5.12 6.41 0.96
CA TRP A 123 -6.18 6.01 0.02
C TRP A 123 -6.27 4.49 -0.12
N PHE A 124 -5.13 3.82 -0.31
CA PHE A 124 -5.08 2.35 -0.39
C PHE A 124 -5.58 1.70 0.89
N GLY A 125 -5.01 2.10 2.04
CA GLY A 125 -5.38 1.57 3.35
C GLY A 125 -6.85 1.75 3.66
N THR A 126 -7.41 2.92 3.38
CA THR A 126 -8.83 3.19 3.65
C THR A 126 -9.75 2.39 2.74
N ALA A 127 -9.47 2.34 1.44
CA ALA A 127 -10.27 1.59 0.48
C ALA A 127 -10.38 0.12 0.88
N VAL A 128 -9.24 -0.46 1.28
CA VAL A 128 -9.15 -1.87 1.60
C VAL A 128 -9.69 -2.20 2.99
N LEU A 129 -9.31 -1.43 4.02
CA LEU A 129 -9.75 -1.68 5.40
C LEU A 129 -11.26 -1.51 5.54
N VAL A 130 -11.81 -0.40 5.05
CA VAL A 130 -13.25 -0.13 5.21
C VAL A 130 -14.09 -1.15 4.45
N THR A 131 -13.67 -1.54 3.24
CA THR A 131 -14.38 -2.57 2.46
C THR A 131 -14.34 -3.93 3.15
N ASN A 132 -13.20 -4.36 3.67
CA ASN A 132 -13.08 -5.67 4.33
C ASN A 132 -13.75 -5.69 5.72
N MET A 133 -13.73 -4.60 6.48
CA MET A 133 -14.50 -4.51 7.73
C MET A 133 -16.02 -4.56 7.50
N ARG A 134 -16.49 -4.09 6.34
CA ARG A 134 -17.89 -4.26 5.91
C ARG A 134 -18.21 -5.70 5.50
N ASN A 135 -17.27 -6.37 4.83
CA ASN A 135 -17.40 -7.79 4.44
C ASN A 135 -17.32 -8.76 5.63
N PHE A 136 -16.63 -8.39 6.72
CA PHE A 136 -16.47 -9.20 7.93
C PHE A 136 -16.93 -8.45 9.20
N PRO A 137 -18.24 -8.22 9.38
CA PRO A 137 -18.76 -7.39 10.46
C PRO A 137 -18.54 -7.97 11.86
N LEU A 138 -18.41 -9.30 11.98
CA LEU A 138 -18.18 -10.00 13.26
C LEU A 138 -16.70 -10.09 13.65
N SER A 139 -15.77 -9.92 12.70
CA SER A 139 -14.32 -10.07 12.93
C SER A 139 -13.51 -8.85 12.49
N ARG A 140 -14.12 -7.65 12.61
CA ARG A 140 -13.52 -6.38 12.14
C ARG A 140 -12.11 -6.15 12.67
N GLY A 141 -11.90 -6.38 13.97
CA GLY A 141 -10.61 -6.20 14.62
C GLY A 141 -9.53 -7.15 14.08
N THR A 142 -9.86 -8.43 13.94
CA THR A 142 -8.96 -9.44 13.37
C THR A 142 -8.58 -9.10 11.93
N VAL A 143 -9.56 -8.72 11.12
CA VAL A 143 -9.34 -8.33 9.71
C VAL A 143 -8.46 -7.09 9.62
N SER A 144 -8.75 -6.05 10.40
CA SER A 144 -7.90 -4.85 10.44
C SER A 144 -6.48 -5.16 10.90
N GLY A 145 -6.33 -6.05 11.90
CA GLY A 145 -5.03 -6.47 12.42
C GLY A 145 -4.20 -7.20 11.37
N ILE A 146 -4.78 -8.15 10.65
CA ILE A 146 -4.11 -8.87 9.57
C ILE A 146 -3.69 -7.90 8.46
N LEU A 147 -4.61 -7.04 8.01
CA LEU A 147 -4.34 -6.09 6.92
C LEU A 147 -3.29 -5.05 7.30
N LYS A 148 -3.27 -4.55 8.54
CA LYS A 148 -2.21 -3.68 9.05
C LYS A 148 -0.89 -4.44 9.25
N GLY A 149 -0.95 -5.72 9.60
CA GLY A 149 0.22 -6.59 9.66
C GLY A 149 0.96 -6.67 8.31
N TYR A 150 0.22 -6.80 7.20
CA TYR A 150 0.82 -6.77 5.86
C TYR A 150 1.51 -5.44 5.52
N VAL A 151 1.01 -4.31 6.02
CA VAL A 151 1.70 -3.01 5.90
C VAL A 151 2.99 -3.03 6.71
N GLY A 152 2.98 -3.58 7.93
CA GLY A 152 4.20 -3.69 8.74
C GLY A 152 5.27 -4.58 8.08
N ILE A 153 4.87 -5.68 7.45
CA ILE A 153 5.79 -6.60 6.76
C ILE A 153 6.31 -6.02 5.43
N SER A 154 5.61 -5.05 4.82
CA SER A 154 5.98 -4.52 3.50
C SER A 154 7.38 -3.91 3.47
N ALA A 155 7.83 -3.27 4.55
CA ALA A 155 9.17 -2.69 4.64
C ALA A 155 10.26 -3.75 4.41
N ALA A 156 10.09 -4.94 5.00
CA ALA A 156 11.00 -6.07 4.79
C ALA A 156 10.90 -6.60 3.36
N VAL A 157 9.69 -6.71 2.81
CA VAL A 157 9.46 -7.15 1.41
C VAL A 157 10.17 -6.23 0.43
N TYR A 158 10.01 -4.91 0.57
CA TYR A 158 10.67 -3.95 -0.31
C TYR A 158 12.19 -3.93 -0.13
N THR A 159 12.69 -4.11 1.09
CA THR A 159 14.14 -4.22 1.35
C THR A 159 14.73 -5.43 0.64
N VAL A 160 14.10 -6.61 0.76
CA VAL A 160 14.53 -7.82 0.06
C VAL A 160 14.46 -7.62 -1.46
N LEU A 161 13.37 -7.04 -1.96
CA LEU A 161 13.18 -6.74 -3.38
C LEU A 161 14.28 -5.79 -3.88
N PHE A 162 14.60 -4.73 -3.12
CA PHE A 162 15.62 -3.74 -3.43
C PHE A 162 17.00 -4.39 -3.59
N ASN A 163 17.39 -5.23 -2.64
CA ASN A 163 18.71 -5.88 -2.65
C ASN A 163 18.77 -6.98 -3.72
N MET A 164 17.77 -7.87 -3.77
CA MET A 164 17.85 -9.11 -4.56
C MET A 164 17.44 -8.94 -6.02
N ALA A 165 16.39 -8.16 -6.28
CA ALA A 165 15.82 -8.03 -7.63
C ALA A 165 16.25 -6.73 -8.33
N LEU A 166 16.48 -5.66 -7.57
CA LEU A 166 16.80 -4.36 -8.14
C LEU A 166 18.31 -4.05 -8.13
N GLY A 167 19.11 -4.81 -7.38
CA GLY A 167 20.56 -4.64 -7.28
C GLY A 167 20.94 -3.27 -6.71
N ASP A 168 20.35 -2.92 -5.57
CA ASP A 168 20.62 -1.69 -4.80
C ASP A 168 20.37 -0.39 -5.58
N SER A 169 19.53 -0.45 -6.62
CA SER A 169 19.26 0.68 -7.50
C SER A 169 18.01 1.45 -7.09
N ALA A 170 18.22 2.63 -6.51
CA ALA A 170 17.13 3.54 -6.11
C ALA A 170 16.25 3.99 -7.29
N SER A 171 16.82 4.14 -8.49
CA SER A 171 16.04 4.49 -9.69
C SER A 171 15.06 3.37 -10.06
N LYS A 172 15.52 2.11 -10.06
CA LYS A 172 14.65 0.96 -10.30
C LYS A 172 13.58 0.83 -9.22
N LEU A 173 13.87 1.22 -7.97
CA LEU A 173 12.91 1.15 -6.86
C LEU A 173 11.80 2.15 -7.06
N LEU A 174 12.14 3.40 -7.37
CA LEU A 174 11.16 4.44 -7.66
C LEU A 174 10.31 4.09 -8.90
N LEU A 175 10.92 3.49 -9.92
CA LEU A 175 10.19 2.97 -11.09
C LEU A 175 9.22 1.84 -10.69
N PHE A 176 9.67 0.89 -9.87
CA PHE A 176 8.83 -0.19 -9.36
C PHE A 176 7.63 0.33 -8.57
N LEU A 177 7.84 1.33 -7.70
CA LEU A 177 6.76 1.98 -6.95
C LEU A 177 5.78 2.71 -7.88
N THR A 178 6.30 3.36 -8.92
CA THR A 178 5.49 4.02 -9.95
C THR A 178 4.64 3.02 -10.74
N LEU A 179 5.18 1.84 -11.06
CA LEU A 179 4.48 0.77 -11.80
C LEU A 179 3.63 -0.14 -10.91
N GLY A 180 3.79 -0.07 -9.58
CA GLY A 180 2.98 -0.81 -8.59
C GLY A 180 1.47 -0.55 -8.71
N ILE A 181 1.09 0.50 -9.46
CA ILE A 181 -0.28 0.79 -9.88
C ILE A 181 -0.99 -0.38 -10.57
N ILE A 182 -0.26 -1.23 -11.30
CA ILE A 182 -0.86 -2.33 -12.08
C ILE A 182 -1.47 -3.36 -11.12
N ILE A 183 -0.77 -3.66 -10.02
CA ILE A 183 -1.25 -4.58 -8.99
C ILE A 183 -2.46 -3.98 -8.29
N CYS A 184 -2.42 -2.70 -7.90
CA CYS A 184 -3.55 -2.03 -7.25
C CYS A 184 -4.80 -1.99 -8.15
N LEU A 185 -4.65 -1.67 -9.44
CA LEU A 185 -5.75 -1.66 -10.40
C LEU A 185 -6.33 -3.07 -10.66
N ALA A 186 -5.47 -4.08 -10.77
CA ALA A 186 -5.91 -5.47 -10.91
C ALA A 186 -6.71 -5.92 -9.67
N MET A 187 -6.24 -5.57 -8.46
CA MET A 187 -6.90 -5.93 -7.20
C MET A 187 -8.22 -5.18 -6.95
N MET A 188 -8.42 -4.01 -7.57
CA MET A 188 -9.68 -3.24 -7.51
C MET A 188 -10.91 -4.06 -7.92
N PHE A 189 -10.74 -5.01 -8.87
CA PHE A 189 -11.83 -5.87 -9.32
C PHE A 189 -12.26 -6.90 -8.26
N PHE A 190 -11.34 -7.28 -7.37
CA PHE A 190 -11.55 -8.28 -6.32
C PHE A 190 -11.99 -7.64 -5.00
N ILE A 191 -11.56 -6.41 -4.73
CA ILE A 191 -11.92 -5.65 -3.51
C ILE A 191 -13.27 -4.95 -3.74
N ARG A 192 -14.36 -5.70 -3.62
CA ARG A 192 -15.73 -5.17 -3.67
C ARG A 192 -16.53 -5.57 -2.44
N PRO A 193 -17.54 -4.77 -2.05
CA PRO A 193 -18.50 -5.19 -1.04
C PRO A 193 -19.14 -6.53 -1.44
N CYS A 194 -19.04 -7.53 -0.57
CA CYS A 194 -19.59 -8.88 -0.76
C CYS A 194 -20.65 -9.17 0.31
N THR A 195 -21.41 -10.26 0.15
CA THR A 195 -22.23 -10.80 1.26
C THR A 195 -21.35 -10.97 2.49
N PRO A 196 -21.72 -10.43 3.65
CA PRO A 196 -20.97 -10.66 4.86
C PRO A 196 -20.95 -12.12 5.24
N ALA A 197 -19.82 -12.58 5.75
CA ALA A 197 -19.76 -13.87 6.43
C ALA A 197 -20.71 -13.81 7.65
N SER A 198 -21.87 -14.45 7.54
CA SER A 198 -22.84 -14.57 8.63
C SER A 198 -22.69 -15.95 9.28
N GLY A 199 -22.28 -15.97 10.55
CA GLY A 199 -22.29 -17.18 11.37
C GLY A 199 -20.92 -17.59 11.89
N GLU A 200 -20.92 -18.20 13.09
CA GLU A 200 -19.83 -19.00 13.65
C GLU A 200 -19.62 -20.26 12.78
N ASP A 201 -19.22 -20.09 11.53
CA ASP A 201 -18.70 -21.21 10.77
C ASP A 201 -17.33 -21.54 11.35
N SER A 202 -17.15 -22.77 11.83
CA SER A 202 -15.86 -23.36 12.22
C SER A 202 -14.80 -23.28 11.10
N SER A 203 -15.22 -22.95 9.87
CA SER A 203 -14.35 -22.61 8.73
C SER A 203 -13.68 -21.23 8.83
N VAL A 204 -14.19 -20.29 9.63
CA VAL A 204 -13.59 -18.96 9.84
C VAL A 204 -12.22 -19.09 10.51
N HIS A 205 -12.07 -20.00 11.48
CA HIS A 205 -10.78 -20.29 12.09
C HIS A 205 -9.79 -20.94 11.12
N VAL A 206 -10.26 -21.85 10.26
CA VAL A 206 -9.43 -22.53 9.24
C VAL A 206 -8.99 -21.54 8.14
N HIS A 207 -9.88 -20.66 7.69
CA HIS A 207 -9.60 -19.63 6.70
C HIS A 207 -8.84 -18.41 7.24
N PHE A 208 -8.83 -18.15 8.55
CA PHE A 208 -7.87 -17.22 9.15
C PHE A 208 -6.49 -17.87 9.39
N PHE A 209 -6.42 -19.20 9.48
CA PHE A 209 -5.16 -19.92 9.60
C PHE A 209 -4.43 -20.05 8.26
N SER A 210 -5.15 -20.20 7.15
CA SER A 210 -4.54 -20.34 5.81
C SER A 210 -3.72 -19.10 5.34
N PRO A 211 -4.13 -17.84 5.60
CA PRO A 211 -3.32 -16.65 5.32
C PRO A 211 -2.13 -16.49 6.27
N LYS A 212 -2.21 -17.04 7.50
CA LYS A 212 -1.02 -17.12 8.38
C LYS A 212 0.04 -18.01 7.75
N LEU A 213 -0.37 -19.10 7.10
CA LEU A 213 0.55 -19.97 6.36
C LEU A 213 1.10 -19.28 5.10
N GLN A 214 0.29 -18.50 4.38
CA GLN A 214 0.75 -17.75 3.20
C GLN A 214 1.70 -16.59 3.56
N ALA A 215 1.46 -15.91 4.69
CA ALA A 215 2.38 -14.94 5.28
C ALA A 215 3.66 -15.60 5.84
N LEU A 216 3.57 -16.86 6.29
CA LEU A 216 4.71 -17.68 6.70
C LEU A 216 5.51 -18.19 5.48
N CYS A 217 4.86 -18.43 4.34
CA CYS A 217 5.54 -18.85 3.10
C CYS A 217 6.28 -17.70 2.39
N LEU A 218 5.91 -16.43 2.63
CA LEU A 218 6.65 -15.29 2.07
C LEU A 218 8.14 -15.29 2.46
N PRO A 219 8.53 -15.53 3.73
CA PRO A 219 9.94 -15.70 4.08
C PRO A 219 10.52 -17.04 3.61
N PHE A 220 9.75 -18.13 3.45
CA PHE A 220 10.27 -19.41 2.96
C PHE A 220 10.54 -19.47 1.45
N ILE A 221 9.91 -18.61 0.64
CA ILE A 221 10.29 -18.45 -0.78
C ILE A 221 11.66 -17.76 -0.93
N PHE A 222 12.10 -17.01 0.09
CA PHE A 222 13.40 -16.32 0.11
C PHE A 222 14.44 -16.94 1.04
N SER A 223 14.10 -18.01 1.78
CA SER A 223 15.05 -18.85 2.53
C SER A 223 15.56 -19.99 1.65
N TYR A 224 16.22 -19.68 0.54
CA TYR A 224 17.23 -20.60 0.00
C TYR A 224 18.60 -20.13 0.50
N PRO A 225 19.34 -20.98 1.23
CA PRO A 225 20.64 -20.61 1.74
C PRO A 225 21.68 -20.66 0.60
N LEU A 226 22.56 -19.65 0.56
CA LEU A 226 23.98 -19.88 0.29
C LEU A 226 24.69 -19.90 1.64
#